data_AF-A0A0G0SCX1-F1
#
_entry.id   AF-A0A0G0SCX1-F1
#
_cell.length_a   1.000
_cell.length_b   1.000
_cell.length_c   1.000
_cell.angle_alpha   90.00
_cell.angle_beta   90.00
_cell.angle_gamma   90.00
#
_symmetry.space_group_name_H-M   'P 1'
#
loop_
_entity.id
_entity.type
_entity.pdbx_description
1 polymer ?
#
loop_
_entity_poly.entity_id
_entity_poly.type
_entity_poly.pdbx_seq_one_letter_code
_entity_poly.pdbx_strand_id
1 'polypeptide(L)'
;MMASFKRIIRSKFYKLPSNIKKGLLRATLTSGYMKKFVRALPESPTIVAFSNKQVVGWSSVFIANGEYLVSTYVNQRYRHKGVGTRLIELMLAIYPNIILCQWNSETEALFLSLRKKHGDKIEVRDWWRWVARYRKMINELSK
;
A
#
# COMPACT_ATOMS: atom_id res chain seq x y z
N MET A 1 12.21 -20.61 1.62
CA MET A 1 11.21 -20.64 2.72
C MET A 1 10.44 -19.32 2.72
N MET A 2 9.15 -19.30 2.34
CA MET A 2 8.32 -18.08 2.39
C MET A 2 8.03 -17.71 3.86
N ALA A 3 8.21 -16.45 4.25
CA ALA A 3 7.77 -16.03 5.58
C ALA A 3 6.24 -15.97 5.59
N SER A 4 5.63 -16.98 6.17
CA SER A 4 4.21 -16.96 6.53
C SER A 4 4.00 -15.96 7.66
N PHE A 5 3.39 -14.80 7.39
CA PHE A 5 2.82 -13.99 8.45
C PHE A 5 1.59 -14.70 9.01
N LYS A 6 1.54 -14.86 10.33
CA LYS A 6 0.56 -15.71 11.02
C LYS A 6 -0.79 -15.03 11.24
N ARG A 7 -0.84 -13.70 11.15
CA ARG A 7 -2.05 -12.94 11.45
C ARG A 7 -2.20 -11.72 10.54
N ILE A 8 -3.44 -11.47 10.13
CA ILE A 8 -3.85 -10.33 9.31
C ILE A 8 -4.93 -9.55 10.05
N ILE A 9 -4.84 -8.23 10.04
CA ILE A 9 -5.95 -7.35 10.43
C ILE A 9 -6.40 -6.60 9.17
N ARG A 10 -7.71 -6.55 8.94
CA ARG A 10 -8.35 -5.67 7.95
C ARG A 10 -9.14 -4.61 8.71
N SER A 11 -8.86 -3.34 8.47
CA SER A 11 -9.55 -2.24 9.13
C SER A 11 -9.48 -0.98 8.29
N LYS A 12 -10.23 0.06 8.67
CA LYS A 12 -10.05 1.41 8.15
C LYS A 12 -8.86 2.06 8.85
N PHE A 13 -8.07 2.88 8.16
CA PHE A 13 -6.83 3.44 8.70
C PHE A 13 -7.06 4.15 10.05
N TYR A 14 -8.07 5.01 10.19
CA TYR A 14 -8.35 5.73 11.45
C TYR A 14 -8.68 4.80 12.63
N LYS A 15 -9.29 3.64 12.38
CA LYS A 15 -9.66 2.64 13.40
C LYS A 15 -8.47 1.81 13.88
N LEU A 16 -7.30 1.93 13.24
CA LEU A 16 -6.11 1.21 13.69
C LEU A 16 -5.60 1.75 15.04
N PRO A 17 -5.01 0.88 15.89
CA PRO A 17 -4.32 1.30 17.10
C PRO A 17 -3.27 2.38 16.85
N SER A 18 -3.15 3.33 17.78
CA SER A 18 -2.28 4.52 17.63
C SER A 18 -0.80 4.17 17.36
N ASN A 19 -0.27 3.14 18.02
CA ASN A 19 1.08 2.63 17.78
C ASN A 19 1.28 2.12 16.34
N ILE A 20 0.30 1.41 15.80
CA ILE A 20 0.30 0.93 14.41
C ILE A 20 0.22 2.13 13.46
N LYS A 21 -0.72 3.07 13.66
CA LYS A 21 -0.82 4.29 12.83
C LYS A 21 0.49 5.06 12.78
N LYS A 22 1.14 5.29 13.93
CA LYS A 22 2.43 5.98 14.01
C LYS A 22 3.53 5.22 13.25
N GLY A 23 3.58 3.89 13.39
CA GLY A 23 4.52 3.04 12.65
C GLY A 23 4.31 3.12 11.14
N LEU A 24 3.06 2.99 10.69
CA LEU A 24 2.65 3.09 9.29
C LEU A 24 3.06 4.45 8.69
N LEU A 25 2.76 5.55 9.37
CA LEU A 25 3.08 6.91 8.89
C LEU A 25 4.58 7.21 8.80
N ARG A 26 5.42 6.58 9.64
CA ARG A 26 6.88 6.73 9.60
C ARG A 26 7.54 5.84 8.55
N ALA A 27 6.92 4.71 8.24
CA ALA A 27 7.46 3.68 7.37
C ALA A 27 7.41 4.04 5.86
N THR A 28 6.60 5.02 5.47
CA THR A 28 6.33 5.33 4.06
C THR A 28 6.75 6.74 3.66
N LEU A 29 7.52 6.81 2.57
CA LEU A 29 7.99 7.97 1.81
C LEU A 29 8.56 9.11 2.67
N THR A 30 9.85 9.40 2.47
CA THR A 30 10.64 10.44 3.17
C THR A 30 10.02 11.85 3.14
N SER A 31 9.08 12.12 2.23
CA SER A 31 8.38 13.41 2.08
C SER A 31 6.97 13.46 2.70
N GLY A 32 6.54 12.43 3.45
CA GLY A 32 5.28 12.46 4.19
C GLY A 32 4.02 12.37 3.32
N TYR A 33 4.12 11.93 2.07
CA TYR A 33 2.97 11.75 1.18
C TYR A 33 1.88 10.86 1.75
N MET A 34 2.26 9.75 2.39
CA MET A 34 1.31 8.88 3.06
C MET A 34 0.50 9.66 4.10
N LYS A 35 1.15 10.56 4.87
CA LYS A 35 0.45 11.40 5.85
C LYS A 35 -0.60 12.28 5.19
N LYS A 36 -0.32 12.84 4.01
CA LYS A 36 -1.28 13.67 3.27
C LYS A 36 -2.45 12.82 2.76
N PHE A 37 -2.18 11.66 2.18
CA PHE A 37 -3.22 10.73 1.71
C PHE A 37 -4.15 10.25 2.83
N VAL A 38 -3.62 9.80 3.97
CA VAL A 38 -4.49 9.32 5.07
C VAL A 38 -5.24 10.44 5.79
N ARG A 39 -4.76 11.68 5.69
CA ARG A 39 -5.51 12.85 6.20
C ARG A 39 -6.67 13.19 5.28
N ALA A 40 -6.44 13.18 3.97
CA ALA A 40 -7.47 13.39 2.96
C ALA A 40 -8.50 12.24 2.92
N LEU A 41 -8.04 11.02 3.17
CA LEU A 41 -8.85 9.80 3.07
C LEU A 41 -8.67 8.93 4.34
N PRO A 42 -9.18 9.36 5.51
CA PRO A 42 -8.99 8.62 6.76
C PRO A 42 -9.65 7.24 6.75
N GLU A 43 -10.74 7.11 5.99
CA GLU A 43 -11.52 5.88 5.81
C GLU A 43 -10.81 4.81 4.94
N SER A 44 -9.60 5.11 4.43
CA SER A 44 -8.82 4.21 3.57
C SER A 44 -8.71 2.81 4.17
N PRO A 45 -9.20 1.76 3.48
CA PRO A 45 -9.03 0.39 3.92
C PRO A 45 -7.56 0.00 3.97
N THR A 46 -7.16 -0.64 5.07
CA THR A 46 -5.79 -1.05 5.36
C THR A 46 -5.75 -2.49 5.83
N ILE A 47 -4.86 -3.27 5.21
CA ILE A 47 -4.50 -4.61 5.62
C ILE A 47 -3.14 -4.54 6.31
N VAL A 48 -3.05 -5.07 7.53
CA VAL A 48 -1.80 -5.12 8.31
C VAL A 48 -1.44 -6.58 8.57
N ALA A 49 -0.23 -6.97 8.19
CA ALA A 49 0.30 -8.31 8.41
C ALA A 49 1.22 -8.34 9.63
N PHE A 50 1.14 -9.43 10.40
CA PHE A 50 1.92 -9.65 11.61
C PHE A 50 2.65 -10.99 11.61
N SER A 51 3.87 -10.98 12.13
CA SER A 51 4.59 -12.16 12.60
C SER A 51 4.63 -12.08 14.11
N ASN A 52 3.94 -13.00 14.78
CA ASN A 52 3.66 -12.93 16.21
C ASN A 52 3.00 -11.57 16.57
N LYS A 53 3.61 -10.78 17.46
CA LYS A 53 3.13 -9.45 17.87
C LYS A 53 3.74 -8.31 17.04
N GLN A 54 4.60 -8.59 16.07
CA GLN A 54 5.31 -7.58 15.27
C GLN A 54 4.64 -7.34 13.93
N VAL A 55 4.49 -6.08 13.54
CA VAL A 55 4.05 -5.69 12.19
C VAL A 55 5.16 -5.99 11.19
N VAL A 56 4.85 -6.80 10.17
CA VAL A 56 5.80 -7.16 9.10
C VAL A 56 5.58 -6.34 7.83
N GLY A 57 4.40 -5.80 7.64
CA GLY A 57 4.04 -5.01 6.48
C GLY A 57 2.56 -4.66 6.50
N TRP A 58 2.17 -3.80 5.58
CA TRP A 58 0.78 -3.39 5.40
C TRP A 58 0.54 -2.96 3.96
N SER A 59 -0.73 -2.90 3.57
CA SER A 59 -1.17 -2.24 2.35
C SER A 59 -2.41 -1.42 2.65
N SER A 60 -2.47 -0.22 2.09
CA SER A 60 -3.65 0.64 2.15
C SER A 60 -4.12 0.95 0.74
N VAL A 61 -5.43 1.02 0.56
CA VAL A 61 -6.04 1.45 -0.69
C VAL A 61 -6.66 2.84 -0.52
N PHE A 62 -6.26 3.75 -1.39
CA PHE A 62 -6.78 5.09 -1.49
C PHE A 62 -7.75 5.15 -2.66
N ILE A 63 -9.00 5.43 -2.36
CA ILE A 63 -10.06 5.50 -3.37
C ILE A 63 -10.28 6.97 -3.71
N ALA A 64 -9.94 7.35 -4.94
CA ALA A 64 -10.08 8.72 -5.41
C ALA A 64 -10.39 8.74 -6.90
N ASN A 65 -11.41 9.49 -7.32
CA ASN A 65 -11.83 9.60 -8.72
C ASN A 65 -12.06 8.23 -9.42
N GLY A 66 -12.62 7.26 -8.69
CA GLY A 66 -12.83 5.89 -9.18
C GLY A 66 -11.56 5.03 -9.29
N GLU A 67 -10.40 5.57 -8.91
CA GLU A 67 -9.12 4.84 -8.91
C GLU A 67 -8.85 4.20 -7.55
N TYR A 68 -8.32 2.98 -7.56
CA TYR A 68 -7.90 2.23 -6.37
C TYR A 68 -6.37 2.22 -6.24
N LEU A 69 -5.81 3.30 -5.69
CA LEU A 69 -4.37 3.43 -5.53
C LEU A 69 -3.90 2.65 -4.30
N VAL A 70 -3.07 1.62 -4.50
CA VAL A 70 -2.54 0.80 -3.41
C VAL A 70 -1.14 1.26 -3.02
N SER A 71 -0.97 1.54 -1.73
CA SER A 71 0.31 1.82 -1.10
C SER A 71 0.70 0.64 -0.22
N THR A 72 1.82 0.01 -0.53
CA THR A 72 2.33 -1.17 0.19
C THR A 72 3.66 -0.86 0.85
N TYR A 73 3.81 -1.29 2.10
CA TYR A 73 5.06 -1.26 2.83
C TYR A 73 5.39 -2.63 3.41
N VAL A 74 6.67 -3.00 3.36
CA VAL A 74 7.22 -4.18 4.01
C VAL A 74 8.40 -3.77 4.87
N ASN A 75 8.36 -4.18 6.14
CA ASN A 75 9.47 -4.01 7.07
C ASN A 75 10.72 -4.66 6.48
N GLN A 76 11.84 -3.95 6.50
CA GLN A 76 13.10 -4.36 5.87
C GLN A 76 13.52 -5.80 6.23
N ARG A 77 13.36 -6.21 7.51
CA ARG A 77 13.70 -7.56 7.99
C ARG A 77 12.85 -8.68 7.37
N TYR A 78 11.74 -8.33 6.74
CA TYR A 78 10.76 -9.23 6.14
C TYR A 78 10.65 -9.07 4.61
N ARG A 79 11.48 -8.21 4.00
CA ARG A 79 11.57 -8.09 2.53
C ARG A 79 12.12 -9.37 1.90
N HIS A 80 11.80 -9.58 0.62
CA HIS A 80 12.14 -10.79 -0.16
C HIS A 80 11.59 -12.11 0.41
N LYS A 81 10.69 -12.05 1.39
CA LYS A 81 10.03 -13.25 1.96
C LYS A 81 8.59 -13.44 1.47
N GLY A 82 8.18 -12.73 0.40
CA GLY A 82 6.84 -12.80 -0.20
C GLY A 82 5.76 -11.96 0.48
N VAL A 83 6.11 -11.17 1.50
CA VAL A 83 5.12 -10.37 2.27
C VAL A 83 4.41 -9.33 1.41
N GLY A 84 5.15 -8.59 0.58
CA GLY A 84 4.59 -7.57 -0.31
C GLY A 84 3.63 -8.15 -1.33
N THR A 85 4.05 -9.21 -2.03
CA THR A 85 3.22 -10.00 -2.96
C THR A 85 1.90 -10.38 -2.32
N ARG A 86 1.94 -11.02 -1.14
CA ARG A 86 0.73 -11.53 -0.50
C ARG A 86 -0.19 -10.43 0.02
N LEU A 87 0.36 -9.29 0.48
CA LEU A 87 -0.46 -8.13 0.85
C LEU A 87 -1.19 -7.53 -0.35
N ILE A 88 -0.53 -7.44 -1.51
CA ILE A 88 -1.13 -6.96 -2.76
C ILE A 88 -2.19 -7.94 -3.27
N GLU A 89 -1.91 -9.24 -3.26
CA GLU A 89 -2.89 -10.27 -3.64
C GLU A 89 -4.13 -10.23 -2.74
N LEU A 90 -3.98 -9.95 -1.45
CA LEU A 90 -5.11 -9.74 -0.54
C LEU A 90 -5.94 -8.50 -0.89
N MET A 91 -5.32 -7.45 -1.46
CA MET A 91 -6.07 -6.30 -1.99
C MET A 91 -6.79 -6.63 -3.29
N LEU A 92 -6.16 -7.37 -4.19
CA LEU A 92 -6.77 -7.84 -5.45
C LEU A 92 -7.98 -8.77 -5.24
N ALA A 93 -8.04 -9.46 -4.10
CA ALA A 93 -9.20 -10.27 -3.74
C ALA A 93 -10.42 -9.40 -3.35
N ILE A 94 -10.23 -8.11 -3.08
CA ILE A 94 -11.26 -7.18 -2.61
C ILE A 94 -11.63 -6.17 -3.70
N TYR A 95 -10.65 -5.71 -4.49
CA TYR A 95 -10.84 -4.68 -5.51
C TYR A 95 -10.72 -5.26 -6.92
N PRO A 96 -11.59 -4.85 -7.86
CA PRO A 96 -11.62 -5.40 -9.22
C PRO A 96 -10.33 -5.11 -10.00
N ASN A 97 -9.79 -3.91 -9.80
CA ASN A 97 -8.53 -3.45 -10.35
C ASN A 97 -7.81 -2.57 -9.31
N ILE A 98 -6.49 -2.57 -9.31
CA ILE A 98 -5.68 -1.70 -8.46
C ILE A 98 -4.59 -1.01 -9.27
N ILE A 99 -4.18 0.16 -8.81
CA ILE A 99 -3.05 0.90 -9.34
C ILE A 99 -1.89 0.77 -8.36
N LEU A 100 -0.74 0.34 -8.86
CA LEU A 100 0.53 0.27 -8.13
C LEU A 100 1.51 1.27 -8.72
N CYS A 101 2.01 2.17 -7.88
CA CYS A 101 2.99 3.17 -8.31
C CYS A 101 4.41 2.73 -7.98
N GLN A 102 5.18 2.35 -9.01
CA GLN A 102 6.60 2.03 -8.85
C GLN A 102 7.42 3.31 -8.68
N TRP A 103 8.42 3.30 -7.80
CA TRP A 103 9.31 4.46 -7.60
C TRP A 103 10.80 4.09 -7.62
N ASN A 104 11.12 2.79 -7.60
CA ASN A 104 12.48 2.26 -7.68
C ASN A 104 12.47 0.88 -8.37
N SER A 105 13.66 0.36 -8.69
CA SER A 105 13.83 -0.93 -9.37
C SER A 105 13.23 -2.12 -8.60
N GLU A 106 13.28 -2.11 -7.26
CA GLU A 106 12.68 -3.17 -6.43
C GLU A 106 11.15 -3.24 -6.58
N THR A 107 10.48 -2.08 -6.51
CA THR A 107 9.02 -1.99 -6.65
C THR A 107 8.59 -2.26 -8.07
N GLU A 108 9.35 -1.78 -9.06
CA GLU A 108 9.14 -2.07 -10.48
C GLU A 108 9.18 -3.57 -10.76
N ALA A 109 10.26 -4.26 -10.37
CA ALA A 109 10.39 -5.71 -10.60
C ALA A 109 9.25 -6.50 -9.96
N LEU A 110 8.86 -6.15 -8.72
CA LEU A 110 7.74 -6.78 -8.03
C LEU A 110 6.40 -6.52 -8.75
N PHE A 111 6.11 -5.27 -9.10
CA PHE A 111 4.81 -4.88 -9.66
C PHE A 111 4.64 -5.38 -11.09
N LEU A 112 5.69 -5.37 -11.91
CA LEU A 112 5.66 -5.97 -13.24
C LEU A 112 5.45 -7.48 -13.20
N SER A 113 6.10 -8.17 -12.26
CA SER A 113 5.88 -9.61 -12.02
C SER A 113 4.43 -9.90 -11.63
N LEU A 114 3.87 -9.11 -10.70
CA LEU A 114 2.47 -9.22 -10.29
C LEU A 114 1.50 -8.90 -11.45
N ARG A 115 1.77 -7.87 -12.25
CA ARG A 115 0.96 -7.54 -13.43
C ARG A 115 0.98 -8.67 -14.45
N LYS A 116 2.15 -9.27 -14.72
CA LYS A 116 2.26 -10.45 -15.59
C LYS A 116 1.40 -11.61 -15.10
N LYS A 117 1.31 -11.80 -13.78
CA LYS A 117 0.51 -12.87 -13.15
C LYS A 117 -1.00 -12.58 -13.14
N HIS A 118 -1.40 -11.33 -12.93
CA HIS A 118 -2.81 -10.96 -12.69
C HIS A 118 -3.47 -10.18 -13.85
N GLY A 119 -2.72 -9.90 -14.91
CA GLY A 119 -3.21 -9.22 -16.11
C GLY A 119 -3.75 -7.83 -15.81
N ASP A 120 -4.90 -7.52 -16.41
CA ASP A 120 -5.54 -6.19 -16.36
C ASP A 120 -6.08 -5.80 -14.98
N LYS A 121 -6.01 -6.70 -14.00
CA LYS A 121 -6.34 -6.37 -12.60
C LYS A 121 -5.30 -5.44 -11.96
N ILE A 122 -4.11 -5.32 -12.53
CA ILE A 122 -3.05 -4.45 -12.02
C ILE A 122 -2.62 -3.47 -13.11
N GLU A 123 -2.83 -2.19 -12.83
CA GLU A 123 -2.18 -1.11 -13.56
C GLU A 123 -0.89 -0.72 -12.82
N VAL A 124 0.23 -0.67 -13.53
CA VAL A 124 1.51 -0.20 -12.97
C VAL A 124 1.82 1.18 -13.55
N ARG A 125 2.01 2.16 -12.67
CA ARG A 125 2.35 3.54 -13.04
C ARG A 125 3.69 3.94 -12.46
N ASP A 126 4.44 4.76 -13.20
CA ASP A 126 5.66 5.39 -12.70
C ASP A 126 5.28 6.54 -11.75
N TRP A 127 5.68 6.42 -10.48
CA TRP A 127 5.43 7.44 -9.47
C TRP A 127 5.93 8.81 -9.90
N TRP A 128 7.13 8.92 -10.48
CA TRP A 128 7.74 10.20 -10.81
C TRP A 128 6.98 10.94 -11.91
N ARG A 129 6.33 10.21 -12.82
CA ARG A 129 5.47 10.79 -13.86
C ARG A 129 4.10 11.21 -13.31
N TRP A 130 3.59 10.49 -12.31
CA TRP A 130 2.23 10.68 -11.81
C TRP A 130 2.13 11.49 -10.52
N VAL A 131 3.26 11.78 -9.87
CA VAL A 131 3.34 12.46 -8.58
C VAL A 131 2.62 13.81 -8.58
N ALA A 132 2.72 14.59 -9.65
CA ALA A 132 2.06 15.89 -9.77
C ALA A 132 0.52 15.75 -9.75
N ARG A 133 -0.01 14.77 -10.49
CA ARG A 133 -1.45 14.47 -10.51
C ARG A 133 -1.94 14.02 -9.14
N TYR A 134 -1.20 13.14 -8.47
CA TYR A 134 -1.55 12.69 -7.12
C TYR A 134 -1.47 13.82 -6.09
N ARG A 135 -0.46 14.69 -6.16
CA ARG A 135 -0.38 15.89 -5.31
C ARG A 135 -1.61 16.77 -5.46
N LYS A 136 -2.00 17.08 -6.71
CA LYS A 136 -3.17 17.90 -7.01
C LYS A 136 -4.44 17.28 -6.43
N MET A 137 -4.66 16.00 -6.69
CA MET A 137 -5.80 15.24 -6.17
C MET A 137 -5.87 15.25 -4.63
N ILE A 138 -4.76 15.01 -3.94
CA ILE A 138 -4.73 15.04 -2.46
C ILE A 138 -5.07 16.43 -1.93
N ASN A 139 -4.56 17.48 -2.56
CA ASN A 139 -4.83 18.85 -2.16
C ASN A 139 -6.31 19.22 -2.34
N GLU A 140 -6.96 18.74 -3.41
CA GLU A 140 -8.39 18.92 -3.64
C GLU A 140 -9.24 18.17 -2.60
N LEU A 141 -8.84 16.95 -2.24
CA LEU A 141 -9.52 16.14 -1.21
C LEU A 141 -9.29 16.63 0.23
N SER A 142 -8.33 17.53 0.45
CA SER A 142 -8.00 18.06 1.78
C SER A 142 -8.59 19.46 2.06
N LYS A 143 -9.32 20.05 1.10
CA LYS A 143 -10.05 21.30 1.27
C LYS A 143 -11.42 21.03 1.89
#